data_AF-A0A8T4RP95-F1
#
_entry.id   AF-A0A8T4RP95-F1
#
_cell.length_a   1.000
_cell.length_b   1.000
_cell.length_c   1.000
_cell.angle_alpha   90.00
_cell.angle_beta   90.00
_cell.angle_gamma   90.00
#
_symmetry.space_group_name_H-M   'P 1'
#
loop_
_entity.id
_entity.type
_entity.pdbx_description
1 polymer ?
#
loop_
_entity_poly.entity_id
_entity_poly.type
_entity_poly.pdbx_seq_one_letter_code
_entity_poly.pdbx_strand_id
1 'polypeptide(L)'
;MENVQQQKLFLKPETILRFLTKEDEYLDTLIMCNSAYTQLYCFDQSLYEAIGSMTPEEKKKINLNKLTKLFEVIDVISAREYFKKPKTILREERVTEIRKQGEQPFTRGEHHD
;
A
#
# COMPACT_ATOMS: atom_id res chain seq x y z
N MET A 1 -31.69 -5.96 6.46
CA MET A 1 -30.34 -6.00 5.86
C MET A 1 -29.50 -5.03 6.68
N GLU A 2 -28.65 -5.55 7.57
CA GLU A 2 -27.71 -4.70 8.31
C GLU A 2 -26.78 -4.02 7.30
N ASN A 3 -26.68 -2.70 7.37
CA ASN A 3 -25.63 -1.94 6.70
C ASN A 3 -24.30 -2.36 7.35
N VAL A 4 -23.65 -3.39 6.80
CA VAL A 4 -22.26 -3.71 7.17
C VAL A 4 -21.44 -2.52 6.71
N GLN A 5 -21.08 -1.64 7.64
CA GLN A 5 -20.25 -0.48 7.37
C GLN A 5 -18.88 -0.99 6.92
N GLN A 6 -18.63 -0.96 5.61
CA GLN A 6 -17.35 -1.39 5.04
C GLN A 6 -16.22 -0.54 5.63
N GLN A 7 -15.23 -1.20 6.22
CA GLN A 7 -14.08 -0.51 6.77
C GLN A 7 -13.26 0.07 5.63
N LYS A 8 -12.91 1.36 5.71
CA LYS A 8 -12.02 2.02 4.75
C LYS A 8 -10.60 1.96 5.27
N LEU A 9 -9.68 1.44 4.47
CA LEU A 9 -8.27 1.36 4.83
C LEU A 9 -7.42 2.03 3.76
N PHE A 10 -6.63 3.01 4.18
CA PHE A 10 -5.64 3.66 3.33
C PHE A 10 -4.29 2.94 3.44
N LEU A 11 -3.84 2.35 2.35
CA LEU A 11 -2.55 1.69 2.26
C LEU A 11 -1.43 2.73 2.17
N LYS A 12 -0.52 2.66 3.13
CA LYS A 12 0.69 3.48 3.17
C LYS A 12 1.80 2.87 2.29
N PRO A 13 2.81 3.66 1.87
CA PRO A 13 3.90 3.17 1.01
C PRO A 13 4.60 1.92 1.55
N GLU A 14 4.87 1.87 2.85
CA GLU A 14 5.52 0.75 3.53
C GLU A 14 4.68 -0.53 3.48
N THR A 15 3.36 -0.42 3.57
CA THR A 15 2.43 -1.55 3.46
C THR A 15 2.43 -2.08 2.03
N ILE A 16 2.38 -1.20 1.03
CA ILE A 16 2.43 -1.58 -0.39
C ILE A 16 3.78 -2.24 -0.70
N LEU A 17 4.89 -1.66 -0.22
CA LEU A 17 6.23 -2.23 -0.39
C LEU A 17 6.28 -3.64 0.17
N ARG A 18 5.84 -3.83 1.42
CA ARG A 18 5.82 -5.12 2.10
C ARG A 18 5.01 -6.17 1.33
N PHE A 19 3.81 -5.82 0.88
CA PHE A 19 2.98 -6.73 0.07
C PHE A 19 3.68 -7.19 -1.21
N LEU A 20 4.42 -6.29 -1.86
CA LEU A 20 5.08 -6.57 -3.14
C LEU A 20 6.42 -7.32 -3.01
N THR A 21 7.14 -7.15 -1.90
CA THR A 21 8.50 -7.72 -1.74
C THR A 21 8.59 -8.86 -0.73
N LYS A 22 7.58 -9.04 0.12
CA LYS A 22 7.59 -10.04 1.19
C LYS A 22 6.36 -10.95 1.14
N GLU A 23 6.52 -12.10 1.79
CA GLU A 23 5.43 -12.99 2.13
C GLU A 23 4.89 -12.55 3.50
N ASP A 24 3.63 -12.11 3.51
CA ASP A 24 2.91 -11.72 4.72
C ASP A 24 1.48 -12.25 4.56
N GLU A 25 1.20 -13.41 5.16
CA GLU A 25 -0.07 -14.12 4.96
C GLU A 25 -1.29 -13.27 5.31
N TYR A 26 -1.17 -12.42 6.34
CA TYR A 26 -2.26 -11.56 6.76
C TYR A 26 -2.53 -10.47 5.73
N LEU A 27 -1.49 -9.77 5.28
CA LEU A 27 -1.60 -8.74 4.27
C LEU A 27 -2.02 -9.30 2.91
N ASP A 28 -1.54 -10.49 2.58
CA ASP A 28 -1.93 -11.23 1.37
C ASP A 28 -3.41 -11.60 1.44
N THR A 29 -3.89 -12.11 2.56
CA THR A 29 -5.33 -12.40 2.75
C THR A 29 -6.17 -11.12 2.68
N LEU A 30 -5.71 -10.04 3.32
CA LEU A 30 -6.41 -8.75 3.32
C LEU A 30 -6.60 -8.20 1.90
N ILE A 31 -5.55 -8.21 1.09
CA ILE A 31 -5.56 -7.65 -0.27
C ILE A 31 -6.18 -8.62 -1.27
N MET A 32 -5.88 -9.92 -1.19
CA MET A 32 -6.33 -10.89 -2.18
C MET A 32 -7.77 -11.35 -1.96
N CYS A 33 -8.23 -11.45 -0.71
CA CYS A 33 -9.48 -12.13 -0.36
C CYS A 33 -10.54 -11.22 0.28
N ASN A 34 -10.15 -10.13 0.95
CA ASN A 34 -11.03 -9.40 1.86
C ASN A 34 -11.67 -8.12 1.27
N SER A 35 -11.70 -7.99 -0.06
CA SER A 35 -12.25 -6.82 -0.76
C SER A 35 -13.75 -6.61 -0.55
N ALA A 36 -14.50 -7.64 -0.13
CA ALA A 36 -15.93 -7.52 0.16
C ALA A 36 -16.26 -6.74 1.44
N TYR A 37 -15.34 -6.74 2.43
CA TYR A 37 -15.57 -6.16 3.75
C TYR A 37 -14.69 -4.93 4.03
N THR A 38 -13.55 -4.81 3.34
CA THR A 38 -12.63 -3.68 3.48
C THR A 38 -12.43 -3.00 2.12
N GLN A 39 -12.78 -1.72 2.03
CA GLN A 39 -12.45 -0.89 0.88
C GLN A 39 -11.01 -0.39 1.04
N LEU A 40 -10.15 -0.73 0.09
CA LEU A 40 -8.75 -0.37 0.11
C LEU A 40 -8.52 0.85 -0.78
N TYR A 41 -7.83 1.85 -0.23
CA TYR A 41 -7.48 3.07 -0.93
C TYR A 41 -5.98 3.27 -0.90
N CYS A 42 -5.42 3.94 -1.90
CA CYS A 42 -4.10 4.53 -1.78
C CYS A 42 -4.03 5.82 -2.57
N PHE A 43 -3.00 6.62 -2.30
CA PHE A 43 -2.63 7.68 -3.23
C PHE A 43 -1.68 7.14 -4.29
N ASP A 44 -1.75 7.69 -5.50
CA ASP A 44 -0.76 7.43 -6.55
C ASP A 44 0.68 7.79 -6.12
N GLN A 45 0.84 8.74 -5.21
CA GLN A 45 2.10 9.03 -4.51
C GLN A 45 2.58 7.81 -3.69
N SER A 46 1.67 7.10 -3.01
CA SER A 46 2.04 5.95 -2.18
C SER A 46 2.57 4.79 -3.01
N LEU A 47 1.99 4.55 -4.19
CA LEU A 47 2.49 3.57 -5.17
C LEU A 47 3.88 3.97 -5.68
N TYR A 48 4.05 5.24 -6.06
CA TYR A 48 5.34 5.78 -6.50
C TYR A 48 6.42 5.59 -5.43
N GLU A 49 6.13 5.96 -4.18
CA GLU A 49 7.06 5.83 -3.07
C GLU A 49 7.42 4.37 -2.78
N ALA A 50 6.44 3.46 -2.78
CA ALA A 50 6.66 2.04 -2.54
C ALA A 50 7.54 1.40 -3.63
N ILE A 51 7.16 1.54 -4.90
CA ILE A 51 7.91 0.96 -6.04
C ILE A 51 9.28 1.62 -6.18
N GLY A 52 9.35 2.94 -5.98
CA GLY A 52 10.59 3.70 -5.99
C GLY A 52 11.57 3.22 -4.93
N SER A 53 11.05 2.80 -3.76
CA SER A 53 11.85 2.33 -2.62
C SER A 53 12.34 0.88 -2.75
N MET A 54 11.87 0.09 -3.72
CA MET A 54 12.39 -1.27 -3.92
C MET A 54 13.88 -1.28 -4.33
N THR A 55 14.62 -2.27 -3.85
CA THR A 55 15.97 -2.59 -4.31
C THR A 55 15.95 -3.09 -5.77
N PRO A 56 17.08 -3.01 -6.51
CA PRO A 56 17.18 -3.58 -7.86
C PRO A 56 16.80 -5.06 -7.93
N GLU A 57 17.16 -5.84 -6.91
CA GLU A 57 16.88 -7.27 -6.81
C GLU A 57 15.40 -7.54 -6.59
N GLU A 58 14.73 -6.78 -5.72
CA GLU A 58 13.28 -6.86 -5.51
C GLU A 58 12.51 -6.50 -6.79
N LYS A 59 12.93 -5.44 -7.51
CA LYS A 59 12.30 -5.04 -8.78
C LYS A 59 12.37 -6.14 -9.84
N LYS A 60 13.49 -6.87 -9.90
CA LYS A 60 13.66 -8.00 -10.83
C LYS A 60 12.77 -9.20 -10.47
N LYS A 61 12.41 -9.35 -9.19
CA LYS A 61 11.62 -10.47 -8.66
C LYS A 61 10.16 -10.11 -8.42
N ILE A 62 9.71 -8.93 -8.84
CA ILE A 62 8.36 -8.48 -8.56
C ILE A 62 7.33 -9.48 -9.12
N ASN A 63 6.43 -9.93 -8.26
CA ASN A 63 5.34 -10.82 -8.68
C ASN A 63 4.25 -9.97 -9.34
N LEU A 64 4.20 -10.01 -10.68
CA LEU A 64 3.22 -9.24 -11.46
C LEU A 64 1.77 -9.62 -11.16
N ASN A 65 1.50 -10.86 -10.71
CA ASN A 65 0.15 -11.27 -10.32
C ASN A 65 -0.27 -10.58 -9.01
N LYS A 66 0.64 -10.47 -8.03
CA LYS A 66 0.38 -9.70 -6.80
C LYS A 66 0.14 -8.22 -7.14
N LEU A 67 0.99 -7.64 -7.99
CA LEU A 67 0.82 -6.25 -8.43
C LEU A 67 -0.52 -6.01 -9.14
N THR A 68 -0.89 -6.91 -10.06
CA THR A 68 -2.17 -6.85 -10.78
C THR A 68 -3.35 -6.96 -9.82
N LYS A 69 -3.30 -7.91 -8.88
CA LYS A 69 -4.35 -8.07 -7.87
C LYS A 69 -4.47 -6.84 -6.97
N LEU A 70 -3.35 -6.22 -6.60
CA LEU A 70 -3.35 -4.98 -5.85
C LEU A 70 -4.12 -3.88 -6.61
N PHE A 71 -3.82 -3.66 -7.89
CA PHE A 71 -4.54 -2.68 -8.70
C PHE A 71 -6.02 -3.04 -8.98
N GLU A 72 -6.38 -4.32 -8.96
CA GLU A 72 -7.76 -4.77 -9.09
C GLU A 72 -8.62 -4.36 -7.87
N VAL A 73 -8.04 -4.36 -6.67
CA VAL A 73 -8.80 -4.20 -5.42
C VAL A 73 -8.68 -2.83 -4.76
N ILE A 74 -7.65 -2.04 -5.11
CA ILE A 74 -7.46 -0.71 -4.51
C ILE A 74 -8.05 0.39 -5.39
N ASP A 75 -8.68 1.36 -4.74
CA ASP A 75 -9.01 2.64 -5.35
C ASP A 75 -7.79 3.58 -5.27
N VAL A 76 -7.24 3.92 -6.44
CA VAL A 76 -6.09 4.83 -6.54
C VAL A 76 -6.57 6.28 -6.67
N ILE A 77 -6.23 7.10 -5.68
CA ILE A 77 -6.58 8.51 -5.62
C ILE A 77 -5.40 9.36 -6.08
N SER A 78 -5.66 10.38 -6.91
CA SER A 78 -4.65 11.37 -7.30
C SER A 78 -4.23 12.22 -6.10
N ALA A 79 -3.00 12.05 -5.63
CA ALA A 79 -2.43 12.88 -4.56
C ALA A 79 -2.44 14.36 -4.94
N ARG A 80 -2.16 14.66 -6.21
CA ARG A 80 -2.14 16.03 -6.72
C ARG A 80 -3.51 16.69 -6.63
N GLU A 81 -4.56 15.96 -7.00
CA GLU A 81 -5.93 16.49 -6.98
C GLU A 81 -6.47 16.60 -5.56
N TYR A 82 -6.14 15.64 -4.68
CA TYR A 82 -6.58 15.62 -3.30
C TYR A 82 -5.89 16.70 -2.46
N PHE A 83 -4.56 16.76 -2.50
CA PHE A 83 -3.78 17.72 -1.69
C PHE A 83 -3.59 19.08 -2.36
N LYS A 84 -4.01 19.25 -3.62
CA LYS A 84 -3.80 20.46 -4.43
C LYS A 84 -2.32 20.90 -4.49
N LYS A 85 -1.41 19.94 -4.43
CA LYS A 85 0.06 20.15 -4.44
C LYS A 85 0.72 19.20 -5.43
N PRO A 86 1.87 19.56 -6.01
CA PRO A 86 2.64 18.61 -6.82
C PRO A 86 3.09 17.42 -5.97
N LYS A 87 3.30 16.28 -6.62
CA LYS A 87 3.91 15.10 -6.01
C LYS A 87 5.32 15.43 -5.51
N THR A 88 5.63 14.98 -4.31
CA THR A 88 6.96 15.17 -3.72
C THR A 88 7.93 14.19 -4.36
N ILE A 89 9.11 14.68 -4.73
CA ILE A 89 10.21 13.84 -5.21
C ILE A 89 10.63 12.89 -4.10
N LEU A 90 10.76 11.60 -4.42
CA LEU A 90 11.24 10.59 -3.49
C LEU A 90 12.72 10.83 -3.17
N ARG A 91 13.00 11.23 -1.93
CA ARG A 91 14.36 11.44 -1.40
C ARG A 91 14.90 10.19 -0.70
N GLU A 92 16.22 10.10 -0.57
CA GLU A 92 16.89 8.94 0.05
C GLU A 92 16.48 8.71 1.51
N GLU A 93 16.25 9.78 2.28
CA GLU A 93 15.81 9.66 3.67
C GLU A 93 14.42 9.01 3.73
N ARG A 94 13.54 9.40 2.81
CA ARG A 94 12.18 8.83 2.70
C ARG A 94 12.23 7.37 2.26
N VAL A 95 13.10 7.01 1.32
CA VAL A 95 13.33 5.60 0.93
C VAL A 95 13.76 4.77 2.13
N THR A 96 14.71 5.29 2.91
CA THR A 96 15.23 4.60 4.10
C THR A 96 14.14 4.41 5.15
N GLU A 97 13.30 5.42 5.36
CA GLU A 97 12.15 5.36 6.26
C GLU A 97 11.13 4.28 5.83
N ILE A 98 10.72 4.30 4.56
CA ILE A 98 9.73 3.35 4.01
C ILE A 98 10.24 1.91 4.13
N ARG A 99 11.52 1.67 3.80
CA ARG A 99 12.12 0.34 3.96
C ARG A 99 12.12 -0.11 5.41
N LYS A 100 12.55 0.75 6.33
CA LYS A 100 12.57 0.45 7.77
C LYS A 100 11.17 0.12 8.30
N GLN A 101 10.15 0.84 7.87
CA GLN A 101 8.77 0.58 8.26
C GLN A 101 8.23 -0.70 7.60
N GLY A 102 8.57 -0.98 6.35
CA GLY A 102 8.17 -2.20 5.63
C GLY A 102 8.72 -3.49 6.23
N GLU A 103 9.80 -3.41 7.03
CA GLU A 103 10.29 -4.53 7.83
C GLU A 103 9.32 -4.97 8.93
N GLN A 104 8.50 -4.05 9.46
CA GLN A 104 7.59 -4.33 10.56
C GLN A 104 6.34 -5.08 10.09
N PRO A 105 5.83 -6.06 10.87
CA PRO A 105 4.56 -6.73 10.57
C PRO A 105 3.44 -5.72 10.36
N PHE A 106 2.56 -6.00 9.38
CA PHE A 106 1.39 -5.16 9.20
C PHE A 106 0.48 -5.26 10.44
N THR A 107 0.33 -4.15 11.14
CA THR A 107 -0.69 -3.98 12.17
C THR A 107 -1.77 -3.08 11.62
N ARG A 108 -3.05 -3.49 11.75
CA ARG A 108 -4.15 -2.54 11.60
C ARG A 108 -4.00 -1.55 12.74
N GLY A 109 -3.54 -0.33 12.44
CA GLY A 109 -3.41 0.71 13.46
C GLY A 109 -4.73 0.86 14.20
N GLU A 110 -4.68 0.82 15.54
CA GLU A 110 -5.80 1.21 16.37
C GLU A 110 -6.14 2.67 16.03
N HIS A 111 -7.40 2.90 15.68
CA HIS A 111 -7.94 4.25 15.52
C HIS A 111 -7.73 5.00 16.83
N HIS A 112 -6.87 6.03 16.82
CA HIS A 112 -7.07 7.15 17.74
C HIS A 112 -7.93 8.17 17.00
N ASP A 113 -9.14 8.33 17.54
CA ASP A 113 -10.14 9.34 17.18
C ASP A 113 -9.56 10.77 17.10
#